data_AF-A0A923N7R1-F1
#
_entry.id   AF-A0A923N7R1-F1
#
_cell.length_a   1.000
_cell.length_b   1.000
_cell.length_c   1.000
_cell.angle_alpha   90.00
_cell.angle_beta   90.00
_cell.angle_gamma   90.00
#
_symmetry.space_group_name_H-M   'P 1'
#
loop_
_entity.id
_entity.type
_entity.pdbx_description
1 polymer ?
#
loop_
_entity_poly.entity_id
_entity_poly.type
_entity_poly.pdbx_seq_one_letter_code
_entity_poly.pdbx_strand_id
1 'polypeptide(L)'
;MDLETGFAVLGFDDYQEFRRVRQLCEEKSKAIAYAGRLERIREIQAKNWVYYTHQGWQDYAHRRAEYYTYNPEQPRPKGLLTAKESIVSAAAELGRRAGYVANYVIVARK
;
A
#
# COMPACT_ATOMS: atom_id res chain seq x y z
N MET A 1 -6.68 7.46 -4.22
CA MET A 1 -7.26 6.36 -5.02
C MET A 1 -7.34 5.13 -4.13
N ASP A 2 -8.40 4.33 -4.25
CA ASP A 2 -8.53 3.08 -3.49
C ASP A 2 -7.92 1.93 -4.29
N LEU A 3 -6.89 1.28 -3.73
CA LEU A 3 -6.21 0.13 -4.35
C LEU A 3 -6.80 -1.22 -3.86
N GLU A 4 -7.93 -1.20 -3.16
CA GLU A 4 -8.54 -2.38 -2.54
C GLU A 4 -7.56 -3.12 -1.62
N THR A 5 -6.67 -2.38 -0.94
CA THR A 5 -5.59 -2.96 -0.13
C THR A 5 -6.05 -3.46 1.25
N GLY A 6 -7.31 -3.20 1.63
CA GLY A 6 -7.81 -3.39 2.99
C GLY A 6 -7.47 -2.23 3.94
N PHE A 7 -6.71 -1.24 3.44
CA PHE A 7 -6.34 -0.01 4.13
C PHE A 7 -6.35 1.16 3.12
N ALA A 8 -6.23 2.40 3.56
CA ALA A 8 -6.03 3.53 2.67
C ALA A 8 -4.56 3.94 2.72
N VAL A 9 -3.88 3.94 1.56
CA VAL A 9 -2.52 4.49 1.41
C VAL A 9 -2.58 5.78 0.65
N LEU A 10 -1.98 6.83 1.21
CA LEU A 10 -1.67 8.06 0.50
C LEU A 10 -0.16 8.16 0.41
N GLY A 11 0.38 8.23 -0.81
CA GLY A 11 1.80 8.48 -1.05
C GLY A 11 2.05 9.95 -1.35
N PHE A 12 3.18 10.49 -0.93
CA PHE A 12 3.58 11.88 -1.18
C PHE A 12 5.05 11.93 -1.54
N ASP A 13 5.40 12.77 -2.51
CA ASP A 13 6.79 13.05 -2.87
C ASP A 13 7.42 14.01 -1.84
N ASP A 14 6.72 15.10 -1.53
CA ASP A 14 7.17 16.16 -0.64
C ASP A 14 6.64 16.04 0.81
N TYR A 15 7.46 16.48 1.76
CA TYR A 15 7.15 16.47 3.18
C TYR A 15 6.12 17.51 3.61
N GLN A 16 6.06 18.69 2.96
CA GLN A 16 5.09 19.73 3.31
C GLN A 16 3.67 19.29 2.99
N GLU A 17 3.46 18.70 1.81
CA GLU A 17 2.16 18.17 1.44
C GLU A 17 1.75 17.02 2.35
N PHE A 18 2.66 16.08 2.63
CA PHE A 18 2.44 15.02 3.61
C PHE A 18 2.00 15.56 4.97
N ARG A 19 2.71 16.58 5.50
CA ARG A 19 2.39 17.18 6.81
C ARG A 19 0.99 17.80 6.81
N ARG A 20 0.64 18.53 5.76
CA ARG A 20 -0.69 19.16 5.61
C ARG A 20 -1.80 18.12 5.60
N VAL A 21 -1.65 17.06 4.80
CA VAL A 21 -2.68 16.02 4.68
C VAL A 21 -2.76 15.15 5.94
N ARG A 22 -1.63 14.89 6.60
CA ARG A 22 -1.60 14.23 7.91
C ARG A 22 -2.44 15.00 8.92
N GLN A 23 -2.22 16.31 9.06
CA GLN A 23 -2.97 17.14 9.99
C GLN A 23 -4.49 17.11 9.69
N LEU A 24 -4.86 17.22 8.41
CA LEU A 24 -6.28 17.09 8.00
C LEU A 24 -6.87 15.72 8.35
N CYS A 25 -6.09 14.64 8.25
CA CYS A 25 -6.55 13.30 8.62
C CYS A 25 -6.74 13.15 10.14
N GLU A 26 -5.86 13.75 10.94
CA GLU A 26 -5.97 13.81 12.40
C GLU A 26 -7.22 14.61 12.83
N GLU A 27 -7.46 15.78 12.21
CA GLU A 27 -8.64 16.62 12.46
C GLU A 27 -9.97 15.95 12.07
N LYS A 28 -9.95 15.07 11.07
CA LYS A 28 -11.13 14.33 10.60
C LYS A 28 -11.31 12.97 11.28
N SER A 29 -10.60 12.71 12.38
CA SER A 29 -10.68 11.48 13.17
C SER A 29 -10.48 10.19 12.36
N LYS A 30 -9.64 10.22 11.32
CA LYS A 30 -9.31 8.98 10.60
C LYS A 30 -8.41 8.11 11.47
N ALA A 31 -8.68 6.80 11.53
CA ALA A 31 -7.83 5.84 12.24
C ALA A 31 -6.50 5.63 11.49
N ILE A 32 -5.55 6.54 11.67
CA ILE A 32 -4.20 6.44 11.10
C ILE A 32 -3.46 5.31 11.81
N ALA A 33 -3.11 4.26 11.08
CA ALA A 33 -2.24 3.19 11.57
C ALA A 33 -0.76 3.55 11.49
N TYR A 34 -0.38 4.36 10.49
CA TYR A 34 0.98 4.84 10.30
C TYR A 34 1.01 6.12 9.46
N ALA A 35 1.90 7.05 9.79
CA ALA A 35 2.19 8.22 8.98
C ALA A 35 3.69 8.54 9.08
N GLY A 36 4.42 8.41 7.97
CA GLY A 36 5.87 8.60 7.98
C GLY A 36 6.55 8.22 6.67
N ARG A 37 7.87 8.09 6.71
CA ARG A 37 8.68 7.68 5.55
C ARG A 37 8.45 6.21 5.22
N LEU A 38 8.23 5.90 3.94
CA LEU A 38 8.00 4.54 3.45
C LEU A 38 9.10 3.56 3.91
N GLU A 39 10.36 3.97 3.83
CA GLU A 39 11.54 3.17 4.21
C GLU A 39 11.51 2.70 5.68
N ARG A 40 10.86 3.48 6.56
CA ARG A 40 10.83 3.26 8.01
C ARG A 40 9.72 2.32 8.46
N ILE A 41 8.87 1.86 7.54
CA ILE A 41 7.85 0.86 7.87
C ILE A 41 8.53 -0.46 8.24
N ARG A 42 8.09 -1.03 9.37
CA ARG A 42 8.55 -2.32 9.85
C ARG A 42 7.65 -3.44 9.34
N GLU A 43 8.25 -4.59 9.10
CA GLU A 43 7.54 -5.78 8.61
C GLU A 43 6.35 -6.16 9.52
N ILE A 44 6.54 -6.17 10.85
CA ILE A 44 5.48 -6.51 11.80
C ILE A 44 4.27 -5.56 11.71
N GLN A 45 4.48 -4.30 11.36
CA GLN A 45 3.40 -3.34 11.17
C GLN A 45 2.69 -3.63 9.84
N ALA A 46 3.47 -3.84 8.77
CA ALA A 46 2.96 -4.10 7.44
C ALA A 46 2.06 -5.34 7.36
N LYS A 47 2.43 -6.43 8.05
CA LYS A 47 1.66 -7.69 8.12
C LYS A 47 0.22 -7.51 8.60
N ASN A 48 -0.05 -6.47 9.40
CA ASN A 48 -1.39 -6.20 9.92
C ASN A 48 -2.28 -5.42 8.93
N TRP A 49 -1.73 -4.95 7.81
CA TRP A 49 -2.43 -4.06 6.89
C TRP A 49 -2.63 -4.72 5.52
N VAL A 50 -1.62 -5.40 4.99
CA VAL A 50 -1.66 -5.98 3.65
C VAL A 50 -2.31 -7.37 3.61
N TYR A 51 -2.88 -7.73 2.45
CA TYR A 51 -3.46 -9.04 2.25
C TYR A 51 -2.41 -10.12 1.99
N TYR A 52 -2.60 -11.25 2.67
CA TYR A 52 -1.91 -12.50 2.35
C TYR A 52 -2.68 -13.26 1.25
N THR A 53 -1.94 -13.75 0.27
CA THR A 53 -2.41 -14.57 -0.86
C THR A 53 -1.86 -15.98 -0.76
N HIS A 54 -2.36 -16.92 -1.57
CA HIS A 54 -1.85 -18.30 -1.59
C HIS A 54 -0.37 -18.42 -2.02
N GLN A 55 0.23 -17.37 -2.62
CA GLN A 55 1.63 -17.35 -3.06
C GLN A 55 2.52 -16.41 -2.24
N GLY A 56 2.08 -15.93 -1.08
CA GLY A 56 2.79 -14.94 -0.27
C GLY A 56 1.98 -13.65 -0.15
N TRP A 57 2.64 -12.49 -0.07
CA TRP A 57 1.96 -11.20 0.03
C TRP A 57 1.56 -10.65 -1.34
N GLN A 58 0.49 -9.88 -1.42
CA GLN A 58 0.02 -9.33 -2.70
C GLN A 58 1.03 -8.33 -3.30
N ASP A 59 1.29 -8.42 -4.59
CA ASP A 59 1.90 -7.33 -5.36
C ASP A 59 0.77 -6.44 -5.91
N TYR A 60 0.75 -5.16 -5.53
CA TYR A 60 -0.30 -4.22 -5.97
C TYR A 60 -0.11 -3.72 -7.41
N ALA A 61 0.96 -4.14 -8.10
CA ALA A 61 1.01 -4.07 -9.56
C ALA A 61 -0.07 -4.96 -10.22
N HIS A 62 -0.56 -5.98 -9.51
CA HIS A 62 -1.56 -6.94 -9.97
C HIS A 62 -2.87 -6.81 -9.18
N ARG A 63 -4.01 -7.10 -9.82
CA ARG A 63 -5.30 -7.12 -9.11
C ARG A 63 -5.39 -8.34 -8.22
N ARG A 64 -6.01 -8.18 -7.05
CA ARG A 64 -6.19 -9.28 -6.08
C ARG A 64 -6.89 -10.50 -6.70
N ALA A 65 -7.88 -10.28 -7.57
CA ALA A 65 -8.59 -11.34 -8.27
C ALA A 65 -7.67 -12.25 -9.10
N GLU A 66 -6.56 -11.74 -9.64
CA GLU A 66 -5.60 -12.52 -10.45
C GLU A 66 -4.91 -13.62 -9.61
N TYR A 67 -4.86 -13.45 -8.29
CA TYR A 67 -4.32 -14.46 -7.38
C TYR A 67 -5.32 -15.56 -7.04
N TYR A 68 -6.63 -15.40 -7.28
CA TYR A 68 -7.62 -16.39 -6.87
C TYR A 68 -8.37 -17.01 -8.04
N THR A 69 -8.45 -16.30 -9.17
CA THR A 69 -9.15 -16.77 -10.35
C THR A 69 -8.29 -17.80 -11.10
N TYR A 70 -8.85 -18.97 -11.40
CA TYR A 70 -8.16 -19.96 -12.22
C TYR A 70 -8.42 -19.66 -13.70
N ASN A 71 -7.39 -19.16 -14.39
CA ASN A 71 -7.33 -19.07 -15.85
C ASN A 71 -6.17 -19.95 -16.33
N PRO A 72 -6.41 -21.06 -17.06
CA PRO A 72 -5.35 -21.94 -17.55
C PRO A 72 -4.35 -21.24 -18.50
N GLU A 73 -4.77 -20.19 -19.18
CA GLU A 73 -3.96 -19.49 -20.19
C GLU A 73 -2.99 -18.46 -19.58
N GLN A 74 -3.20 -18.08 -18.31
CA GLN A 74 -2.42 -17.03 -17.67
C GLN A 74 -1.71 -17.59 -16.43
N PRO A 75 -0.37 -17.50 -16.37
CA PRO A 75 0.34 -17.87 -15.15
C PRO A 75 -0.10 -16.95 -14.01
N ARG A 76 -0.38 -17.54 -12.85
CA ARG A 76 -0.71 -16.75 -11.66
C ARG A 76 0.47 -15.88 -11.25
N PRO A 77 0.26 -14.62 -10.86
CA PRO A 77 1.33 -13.77 -10.35
C PRO A 77 1.94 -14.38 -9.09
N LYS A 78 3.27 -14.30 -8.98
CA LYS A 78 3.97 -14.66 -7.75
C LYS A 78 3.65 -13.65 -6.65
N GLY A 79 3.53 -14.13 -5.43
CA GLY A 79 3.44 -13.26 -4.26
C GLY A 79 4.82 -12.71 -3.88
N LEU A 80 4.80 -11.61 -3.14
CA LEU A 80 5.99 -11.01 -2.52
C LEU A 80 6.34 -11.75 -1.23
N LEU A 81 7.62 -11.73 -0.87
CA LEU A 81 8.14 -12.47 0.27
C LEU A 81 7.77 -11.80 1.60
N THR A 82 7.70 -10.47 1.60
CA THR A 82 7.43 -9.67 2.81
C THR A 82 6.21 -8.76 2.65
N ALA A 83 5.54 -8.49 3.77
CA ALA A 83 4.43 -7.54 3.80
C ALA A 83 4.91 -6.11 3.53
N LYS A 84 6.14 -5.78 3.93
CA LYS A 84 6.75 -4.49 3.63
C LYS A 84 6.89 -4.27 2.12
N GLU A 85 7.37 -5.26 1.37
CA GLU A 85 7.46 -5.17 -0.10
C GLU A 85 6.09 -4.94 -0.73
N SER A 86 5.04 -5.55 -0.19
CA SER A 86 3.65 -5.31 -0.61
C SER A 86 3.21 -3.85 -0.42
N ILE A 87 3.57 -3.21 0.69
CA ILE A 87 3.30 -1.77 0.87
C ILE A 87 4.12 -0.92 -0.11
N VAL A 88 5.38 -1.29 -0.34
CA VAL A 88 6.25 -0.58 -1.29
C VAL A 88 5.67 -0.67 -2.71
N SER A 89 5.16 -1.83 -3.13
CA SER A 89 4.51 -1.95 -4.44
C SER A 89 3.21 -1.15 -4.52
N ALA A 90 2.42 -1.08 -3.43
CA ALA A 90 1.25 -0.19 -3.37
C ALA A 90 1.63 1.28 -3.55
N ALA A 91 2.67 1.74 -2.83
CA ALA A 91 3.16 3.12 -2.92
C ALA A 91 3.74 3.43 -4.31
N ALA A 92 4.45 2.49 -4.91
CA ALA A 92 4.99 2.61 -6.26
C ALA A 92 3.87 2.70 -7.31
N GLU A 93 2.82 1.88 -7.20
CA GLU A 93 1.69 1.93 -8.13
C GLU A 93 0.88 3.24 -7.98
N LEU A 94 0.74 3.76 -6.76
CA LEU A 94 0.19 5.11 -6.54
C LEU A 94 1.03 6.17 -7.23
N GLY A 95 2.35 6.12 -7.04
CA GLY A 95 3.28 7.05 -7.66
C GLY A 95 3.25 6.99 -9.18
N ARG A 96 3.25 5.78 -9.76
CA ARG A 96 3.17 5.56 -11.22
C ARG A 96 1.92 6.18 -11.84
N ARG A 97 0.75 6.03 -11.19
CA ARG A 97 -0.52 6.58 -11.68
C ARG A 97 -0.58 8.10 -11.59
N ALA A 98 0.07 8.66 -10.57
CA ALA A 98 0.04 10.09 -10.31
C ALA A 98 1.26 10.85 -10.83
N GLY A 99 2.26 10.16 -11.40
CA GLY A 99 3.44 10.77 -11.99
C GLY A 99 4.50 11.23 -10.99
N TYR A 100 4.58 10.63 -9.80
CA TYR A 100 5.57 10.98 -8.77
C TYR A 100 6.15 9.76 -8.04
N VAL A 101 7.20 9.95 -7.24
CA VAL A 101 7.78 8.90 -6.38
C VAL A 101 7.30 9.11 -4.95
N ALA A 102 6.62 8.12 -4.36
CA ALA A 102 6.07 8.22 -3.02
C ALA A 102 7.15 7.95 -1.94
N ASN A 103 7.67 9.02 -1.33
CA ASN A 103 8.67 8.95 -0.25
C ASN A 103 8.02 8.84 1.14
N TYR A 104 6.86 9.49 1.30
CA TYR A 104 6.08 9.51 2.53
C TYR A 104 4.74 8.82 2.32
N VAL A 105 4.27 8.12 3.33
CA VAL A 105 2.97 7.45 3.27
C VAL A 105 2.14 7.68 4.53
N ILE A 106 0.83 7.81 4.33
CA ILE A 106 -0.18 7.69 5.38
C ILE A 106 -0.95 6.41 5.12
N VAL A 107 -0.95 5.51 6.11
CA VAL A 107 -1.72 4.27 6.14
C VAL A 107 -2.85 4.46 7.15
N ALA A 108 -4.10 4.44 6.69
CA ALA A 108 -5.28 4.48 7.56
C ALA A 108 -6.03 3.14 7.52
N ARG A 109 -6.56 2.71 8.67
CA ARG A 109 -7.43 1.53 8.76
C ARG A 109 -8.77 1.87 8.10
N LYS A 110 -9.26 0.97 7.26
CA LYS A 110 -10.63 1.00 6.76
C LYS A 110 -11.58 0.34 7.75
#